data_AF-A0A356Z504-F1
#
_entry.id   AF-A0A356Z504-F1
#
_cell.length_a   1.000
_cell.length_b   1.000
_cell.length_c   1.000
_cell.angle_alpha   90.00
_cell.angle_beta   90.00
_cell.angle_gamma   90.00
#
_symmetry.space_group_name_H-M   'P 1'
#
loop_
_entity.id
_entity.type
_entity.pdbx_description
1 polymer ?
#
loop_
_entity_poly.entity_id
_entity_poly.type
_entity_poly.pdbx_seq_one_letter_code
_entity_poly.pdbx_strand_id
1 'polypeptide(L)' 'MKKENFLKLDAKAKGAACQAELDAGKSYEEILAELGLTKKELEIQHGIYHVKGKFMVKLMPGYQNRGNGKDVL' A
#
# COMPACT_ATOMS: atom_id res chain seq x y z
N MET A 1 6.02 -1.74 11.07
CA MET A 1 7.08 -1.82 10.00
C MET A 1 7.93 -0.52 10.03
N LYS A 2 9.23 -0.51 9.65
CA LYS A 2 9.99 0.76 9.54
C LYS A 2 9.54 1.61 8.33
N LYS A 3 9.28 2.90 8.55
CA LYS A 3 8.86 3.89 7.53
C LYS A 3 9.75 3.91 6.27
N GLU A 4 11.07 3.82 6.44
CA GLU A 4 12.02 3.84 5.33
C GLU A 4 11.86 2.66 4.38
N ASN A 5 11.61 1.46 4.92
CA ASN A 5 11.31 0.30 4.10
C ASN A 5 9.94 0.43 3.44
N PHE A 6 8.95 0.94 4.17
CA PHE A 6 7.63 1.19 3.60
C PHE A 6 7.70 2.11 2.39
N LEU A 7 8.43 3.23 2.47
CA LEU A 7 8.55 4.21 1.38
C LEU A 7 9.15 3.62 0.10
N LYS A 8 10.10 2.68 0.24
CA LYS A 8 10.77 1.99 -0.89
C LYS A 8 9.92 0.93 -1.57
N LEU A 9 8.82 0.50 -0.97
CA LEU A 9 7.93 -0.51 -1.55
C LEU A 9 7.03 0.08 -2.65
N ASP A 10 6.70 -0.73 -3.64
CA ASP A 10 5.64 -0.44 -4.59
C ASP A 10 4.26 -0.39 -3.92
N ALA A 11 3.30 0.29 -4.55
CA ALA A 11 1.96 0.46 -4.00
C ALA A 11 1.29 -0.89 -3.63
N LYS A 12 1.47 -1.93 -4.46
CA LYS A 12 1.00 -3.30 -4.18
C LYS A 12 1.61 -3.89 -2.91
N ALA A 13 2.93 -3.77 -2.75
CA ALA A 13 3.64 -4.31 -1.59
C ALA A 13 3.34 -3.51 -0.32
N LYS A 14 3.18 -2.18 -0.42
CA LYS A 14 2.70 -1.31 0.66
C LYS A 14 1.30 -1.72 1.13
N GLY A 15 0.37 -1.95 0.21
CA GLY A 15 -0.98 -2.41 0.53
C GLY A 15 -0.96 -3.77 1.26
N ALA A 16 -0.16 -4.72 0.78
CA ALA A 16 0.01 -6.03 1.42
C ALA A 16 0.63 -5.93 2.83
N ALA A 17 1.62 -5.06 3.01
CA ALA A 17 2.24 -4.81 4.31
C ALA A 17 1.25 -4.21 5.32
N CYS A 18 0.48 -3.20 4.91
CA CYS A 18 -0.55 -2.61 5.73
C CYS A 18 -1.67 -3.61 6.06
N GLN A 19 -2.04 -4.48 5.11
CA GLN A 19 -3.01 -5.55 5.36
C GLN A 19 -2.47 -6.56 6.38
N ALA A 20 -1.20 -6.96 6.30
CA ALA A 20 -0.61 -7.88 7.27
C ALA A 20 -0.60 -7.31 8.70
N GLU A 21 -0.38 -6.01 8.86
CA GLU A 21 -0.47 -5.33 10.16
C GLU A 21 -1.93 -5.27 10.68
N LEU A 22 -2.92 -5.07 9.77
CA LEU A 22 -4.34 -5.17 10.12
C LEU A 22 -4.72 -6.59 10.57
N ASP A 23 -4.27 -7.62 9.86
CA ASP A 23 -4.48 -9.03 10.20
C ASP A 23 -3.78 -9.41 11.51
N ALA A 24 -2.68 -8.73 11.86
CA ALA A 24 -2.04 -8.84 13.17
C ALA A 24 -2.83 -8.16 14.30
N GLY A 25 -3.98 -7.55 14.00
CA GLY A 25 -4.89 -6.93 14.96
C GLY A 25 -4.66 -5.43 15.20
N LYS A 26 -3.74 -4.78 14.46
CA LYS A 26 -3.52 -3.33 14.58
C LYS A 26 -4.64 -2.56 13.90
N SER A 27 -4.97 -1.40 14.46
CA SER A 27 -5.95 -0.52 13.82
C SER A 27 -5.32 0.29 12.68
N TYR A 28 -6.14 0.72 11.72
CA TYR A 28 -5.74 1.58 10.60
C TYR A 28 -4.95 2.82 11.08
N GLU A 29 -5.41 3.45 12.16
CA GLU A 29 -4.79 4.64 12.75
C GLU A 29 -3.43 4.34 13.38
N GLU A 30 -3.24 3.17 14.00
CA GLU A 30 -1.96 2.75 14.56
C GLU A 30 -0.92 2.49 13.47
N ILE A 31 -1.34 1.85 12.36
CA ILE A 31 -0.48 1.59 11.22
C ILE A 31 -0.01 2.91 10.59
N LEU A 32 -0.92 3.88 10.44
CA LEU A 32 -0.57 5.21 9.98
C LEU A 32 0.37 5.95 10.94
N ALA A 33 0.12 5.86 12.24
CA ALA A 33 0.95 6.47 13.28
C ALA A 33 2.37 5.86 13.29
N GLU A 34 2.50 4.54 13.19
CA GLU A 34 3.79 3.84 13.07
C GLU A 34 4.58 4.28 11.83
N LEU A 35 3.88 4.46 10.71
CA LEU A 35 4.49 4.92 9.47
C LEU A 35 4.71 6.43 9.45
N GLY A 36 4.18 7.16 10.43
CA GLY A 36 4.19 8.62 10.47
C GLY A 36 3.63 9.21 9.17
N LEU A 37 2.51 8.64 8.69
CA LEU A 37 1.81 9.04 7.48
C LEU A 37 0.40 9.48 7.82
N THR A 38 -0.11 10.48 7.11
CA THR A 38 -1.53 10.84 7.19
C THR A 38 -2.35 9.98 6.23
N LYS A 39 -3.64 9.79 6.54
CA LYS A 39 -4.59 9.15 5.61
C LYS A 39 -4.54 9.78 4.21
N LYS A 40 -4.39 11.10 4.15
CA LYS A 40 -4.38 11.86 2.90
C LYS A 40 -3.11 11.59 2.09
N GLU A 41 -1.95 11.51 2.73
CA GLU A 41 -0.69 11.10 2.07
C GLU A 41 -0.75 9.66 1.58
N LEU A 42 -1.28 8.73 2.38
CA LEU A 42 -1.43 7.34 1.98
C LEU A 42 -2.31 7.21 0.72
N GLU A 43 -3.44 7.94 0.68
CA GLU A 43 -4.40 7.87 -0.41
C GLU A 43 -3.94 8.61 -1.67
N ILE A 44 -3.32 9.80 -1.52
CA ILE A 44 -2.91 10.66 -2.64
C ILE A 44 -1.52 10.30 -3.17
N GLN A 45 -0.52 10.11 -2.29
CA GLN A 45 0.88 9.87 -2.72
C GLN A 45 1.16 8.39 -2.97
N HIS A 46 0.53 7.49 -2.22
CA HIS A 46 0.78 6.05 -2.36
C HIS A 46 -0.36 5.33 -3.09
N GLY A 47 -1.50 6.00 -3.30
CA GLY A 47 -2.65 5.39 -3.95
C GLY A 47 -3.19 4.22 -3.14
N ILE A 48 -3.11 4.25 -1.81
CA ILE A 48 -3.60 3.16 -0.96
C ILE A 48 -4.74 3.71 -0.11
N TYR A 49 -5.85 3.01 -0.08
CA TYR A 49 -7.02 3.37 0.70
C TYR A 49 -7.46 2.19 1.55
N HIS A 50 -8.11 2.50 2.67
CA HIS A 50 -8.68 1.50 3.56
C HIS A 50 -10.21 1.53 3.45
N VAL A 51 -10.82 0.40 3.13
CA VAL A 51 -12.27 0.27 3.03
C VAL A 51 -12.73 -1.09 3.55
N LYS A 52 -13.80 -1.09 4.36
CA LYS A 52 -14.38 -2.32 4.95
C LYS A 52 -13.36 -3.25 5.62
N GLY A 53 -12.40 -2.70 6.37
CA GLY A 53 -11.40 -3.49 7.10
C GLY A 53 -10.28 -4.05 6.20
N LYS A 54 -10.12 -3.54 4.98
CA LYS A 54 -9.09 -4.00 4.04
C LYS A 54 -8.32 -2.84 3.44
N PHE A 55 -7.00 -2.97 3.35
CA PHE A 55 -6.17 -2.07 2.55
C PHE A 55 -6.25 -2.47 1.08
N MET A 56 -6.64 -1.52 0.25
CA MET A 56 -6.71 -1.68 -1.20
C MET A 56 -5.83 -0.62 -1.88
N VAL A 57 -5.24 -1.03 -2.99
CA VAL A 57 -4.40 -0.17 -3.80
C VAL A 57 -5.25 0.36 -4.95
N LYS A 58 -5.35 1.67 -5.04
CA LYS A 58 -5.98 2.40 -6.14
C LYS A 58 -5.18 2.13 -7.40
N LEU A 59 -5.80 1.37 -8.30
CA LEU A 59 -5.35 1.26 -9.68
C LEU A 59 -5.48 2.65 -10.29
N MET A 60 -4.37 3.36 -10.43
CA MET A 60 -4.37 4.61 -11.19
C MET A 60 -4.66 4.30 -12.67
N PRO A 61 -5.57 5.05 -13.32
CA PRO A 61 -5.80 4.91 -14.75
C PRO A 61 -4.51 5.32 -15.49
N GLY A 62 -3.73 4.32 -15.91
CA GLY A 62 -2.41 4.52 -16.53
C GLY A 62 -1.34 3.52 -16.08
N TYR A 63 -1.53 2.84 -14.94
CA TYR A 63 -0.70 1.68 -14.59
C TYR A 63 -1.24 0.44 -15.31
N GLN A 64 -1.09 0.44 -16.63
CA GLN A 64 -1.10 -0.79 -17.42
C GLN A 64 -0.10 -1.74 -16.79
N ASN A 65 -0.54 -2.96 -16.53
CA ASN A 65 0.25 -4.08 -16.08
C ASN A 65 1.45 -4.30 -17.03
N ARG A 66 2.56 -3.58 -16.84
CA ARG A 66 3.86 -4.01 -17.34
C ARG A 66 4.38 -5.06 -16.37
N GLY A 67 3.73 -6.23 -16.44
CA GLY A 67 4.35 -7.47 -16.05
C GLY A 67 5.70 -7.52 -16.75
N ASN A 68 6.76 -7.54 -15.95
CA ASN A 68 8.10 -7.70 -16.49
C ASN A 68 8.19 -9.13 -17.05
N GLY A 69 8.40 -9.24 -18.36
CA GLY A 69 9.05 -10.38 -19.04
C GLY A 69 8.35 -11.75 -18.98
N LYS A 70 7.65 -12.09 -20.07
CA LYS A 70 7.87 -13.29 -20.89
C LYS A 70 6.77 -13.33 -21.97
N ASP A 71 7.13 -12.87 -23.16
CA ASP A 71 6.95 -13.60 -24.42
C ASP A 71 7.63 -12.77 -25.51
N VAL A 72 8.93 -13.03 -25.65
CA VAL A 72 9.55 -13.04 -26.96
C VAL A 72 9.00 -14.29 -27.63
N LEU A 73 8.22 -14.13 -28.69
CA LEU A 73 8.23 -14.91 -29.93
C LEU A 73 7.26 -14.27 -30.94
#